data_AF-A0A969WSU3-F1
#
_entry.id   AF-A0A969WSU3-F1
#
_cell.length_a   1.000
_cell.length_b   1.000
_cell.length_c   1.000
_cell.angle_alpha   90.00
_cell.angle_beta   90.00
_cell.angle_gamma   90.00
#
_symmetry.space_group_name_H-M   'P 1'
#
loop_
_entity.id
_entity.type
_entity.pdbx_description
1 polymer ?
#
loop_
_entity_poly.entity_id
_entity_poly.type
_entity_poly.pdbx_seq_one_letter_code
_entity_poly.pdbx_strand_id
1 'polypeptide(L)'
;MISNKVIDALLGVAIGDAVGVPYEFTSREEMQASPATEMIGHGTYNQPKGTWSDDSSLTFCLAESLTGGYDLKDMSERFIKWVDQAYWTAHDQVFDIGITTSIAISRLKRIIDEGDLDELKKQKDYGETRDNSNGSLMRIIPLLFHIKGKPINEQFDLVWEVSALTHRHIRAAMSCMIYLKLAEKLLEGENRIDAYTEMRSEIAYFWNEIDFPEQE
;
A
#
# COMPACT_ATOMS: atom_id res chain seq x y z
N MET A 1 17.69 9.55 -20.61
CA MET A 1 16.49 10.06 -19.93
C MET A 1 16.83 10.24 -18.46
N ILE A 2 16.53 11.41 -17.89
CA ILE A 2 16.61 11.59 -16.43
C ILE A 2 15.46 10.77 -15.84
N SER A 3 15.77 9.80 -14.99
CA SER A 3 14.76 8.94 -14.35
C SER A 3 13.89 9.79 -13.41
N ASN A 4 12.58 9.71 -13.58
CA ASN A 4 11.63 10.35 -12.68
C ASN A 4 11.25 9.31 -11.62
N LYS A 5 11.80 9.47 -10.42
CA LYS A 5 11.63 8.49 -9.33
C LYS A 5 10.19 8.25 -8.91
N VAL A 6 9.32 9.26 -9.06
CA VAL A 6 7.88 9.11 -8.80
C VAL A 6 7.26 8.16 -9.82
N ILE A 7 7.52 8.41 -11.11
CA ILE A 7 7.02 7.55 -12.20
C ILE A 7 7.60 6.13 -12.06
N ASP A 8 8.89 6.00 -11.77
CA ASP A 8 9.55 4.71 -11.61
C ASP A 8 8.94 3.89 -10.46
N ALA A 9 8.59 4.53 -9.34
CA ALA A 9 7.95 3.87 -8.21
C ALA A 9 6.53 3.40 -8.55
N LEU A 10 5.73 4.27 -9.18
CA LEU A 10 4.34 3.95 -9.56
C LEU A 10 4.28 2.86 -10.63
N LEU A 11 5.09 2.96 -11.68
CA LEU A 11 5.15 1.93 -12.73
C LEU A 11 5.81 0.65 -12.22
N GLY A 12 6.74 0.73 -11.27
CA GLY A 12 7.34 -0.44 -10.64
C GLY A 12 6.30 -1.30 -9.91
N VAL A 13 5.38 -0.67 -9.16
CA VAL A 13 4.23 -1.36 -8.56
C VAL A 13 3.37 -2.01 -9.64
N ALA A 14 2.95 -1.24 -10.65
CA ALA A 14 2.05 -1.76 -11.69
C ALA A 14 2.65 -2.88 -12.54
N ILE A 15 3.95 -2.85 -12.80
CA ILE A 15 4.66 -3.93 -13.50
C ILE A 15 4.74 -5.16 -12.59
N GLY A 16 5.08 -4.99 -11.31
CA GLY A 16 5.17 -6.11 -10.35
C GLY A 16 3.83 -6.81 -10.17
N ASP A 17 2.77 -6.03 -9.96
CA ASP A 17 1.39 -6.46 -9.89
C ASP A 17 0.99 -7.24 -11.16
N ALA A 18 1.07 -6.62 -12.34
CA ALA A 18 0.66 -7.26 -13.60
C ALA A 18 1.46 -8.53 -13.96
N VAL A 19 2.71 -8.65 -13.47
CA VAL A 19 3.50 -9.89 -13.58
C VAL A 19 3.02 -10.94 -12.57
N GLY A 20 2.61 -10.54 -11.37
CA GLY A 20 2.21 -11.42 -10.28
C GLY A 20 0.79 -12.00 -10.41
N VAL A 21 -0.17 -11.19 -10.88
CA VAL A 21 -1.61 -11.54 -10.97
C VAL A 21 -1.89 -12.93 -11.57
N PRO A 22 -1.26 -13.34 -12.69
CA PRO A 22 -1.50 -14.67 -13.28
C PRO A 22 -1.11 -15.84 -12.38
N TYR A 23 -0.20 -15.62 -11.42
CA TYR A 23 0.42 -16.63 -10.57
C TYR A 23 -0.13 -16.66 -9.14
N GLU A 24 -1.11 -15.82 -8.81
CA GLU A 24 -1.70 -15.83 -7.47
C GLU A 24 -2.25 -17.21 -7.09
N PHE A 25 -2.07 -17.58 -5.82
CA PHE A 25 -2.40 -18.90 -5.27
C PHE A 25 -1.63 -20.09 -5.88
N THR A 26 -0.65 -19.85 -6.76
CA THR A 26 0.27 -20.90 -7.23
C THR A 26 1.24 -21.27 -6.12
N SER A 27 1.47 -22.57 -5.92
CA SER A 27 2.38 -23.06 -4.88
C SER A 27 3.84 -22.71 -5.19
N ARG A 28 4.68 -22.74 -4.14
CA ARG A 28 6.13 -22.51 -4.30
C ARG A 28 6.76 -23.56 -5.21
N GLU A 29 6.34 -24.81 -5.10
CA GLU A 29 6.83 -25.94 -5.89
C GLU A 29 6.50 -25.75 -7.38
N GLU A 30 5.28 -25.32 -7.69
CA GLU A 30 4.86 -24.98 -9.07
C GLU A 30 5.67 -23.80 -9.62
N MET A 31 5.88 -22.75 -8.82
CA MET A 31 6.70 -21.61 -9.22
C MET A 31 8.18 -21.95 -9.43
N GLN A 32 8.70 -22.97 -8.75
CA GLN A 32 10.07 -23.47 -9.01
C GLN A 32 10.15 -24.24 -10.33
N ALA A 33 9.11 -25.00 -10.67
CA ALA A 33 9.04 -25.75 -11.92
C ALA A 33 8.79 -24.85 -13.14
N SER A 34 8.00 -23.79 -12.97
CA SER A 34 7.67 -22.82 -14.02
C SER A 34 7.72 -21.38 -13.50
N PRO A 35 8.92 -20.79 -13.36
CA PRO A 35 9.10 -19.44 -12.83
C PRO A 35 8.47 -18.34 -13.70
N ALA A 36 8.00 -17.27 -13.05
CA ALA A 36 7.52 -16.06 -13.70
C ALA A 36 8.69 -15.29 -14.35
N THR A 37 9.02 -15.66 -15.58
CA THR A 37 10.13 -15.07 -16.36
C THR A 37 9.65 -14.02 -17.36
N GLU A 38 8.36 -14.03 -17.69
CA GLU A 38 7.74 -13.10 -18.62
C GLU A 38 6.40 -12.60 -18.06
N MET A 39 5.96 -11.43 -18.52
CA MET A 39 4.59 -11.00 -18.28
C MET A 39 3.65 -11.84 -19.15
N ILE A 40 2.82 -12.65 -18.51
CA ILE A 40 1.80 -13.45 -19.19
C ILE A 40 0.41 -12.88 -18.92
N GLY A 41 -0.59 -13.40 -19.62
CA GLY A 41 -2.00 -13.20 -19.30
C GLY A 41 -2.65 -14.55 -19.10
N HIS A 42 -3.89 -14.53 -18.62
CA HIS A 42 -4.65 -15.70 -18.22
C HIS A 42 -3.97 -16.44 -17.04
N GLY A 43 -4.75 -17.11 -16.20
CA GLY A 43 -4.28 -17.58 -14.90
C GLY A 43 -5.41 -17.44 -13.89
N THR A 44 -5.07 -17.07 -12.65
CA THR A 44 -5.98 -17.00 -11.50
C THR A 44 -7.32 -16.34 -11.79
N TYR A 45 -7.30 -15.14 -12.39
CA TYR A 45 -8.52 -14.37 -12.69
C TYR A 45 -8.87 -14.31 -14.19
N ASN A 46 -8.19 -15.10 -15.03
CA ASN A 46 -8.37 -15.11 -16.48
C ASN A 46 -8.29 -13.71 -17.17
N GLN A 47 -7.44 -12.83 -16.65
CA GLN A 47 -7.25 -11.47 -17.19
C GLN A 47 -6.26 -11.43 -18.36
N PRO A 48 -6.39 -10.50 -19.33
CA PRO A 48 -5.41 -10.33 -20.41
C PRO A 48 -4.01 -9.99 -19.89
N LYS A 49 -2.99 -10.22 -20.72
CA LYS A 49 -1.60 -9.89 -20.40
C LYS A 49 -1.45 -8.40 -20.07
N GLY A 50 -0.74 -8.10 -18.97
CA GLY A 50 -0.48 -6.72 -18.52
C GLY A 50 -1.60 -6.10 -17.68
N THR A 51 -2.58 -6.89 -17.27
CA THR A 51 -3.65 -6.43 -16.37
C THR A 51 -3.13 -6.37 -14.94
N TRP A 52 -3.18 -5.18 -14.34
CA TRP A 52 -2.91 -4.94 -12.91
C TRP A 52 -4.20 -5.05 -12.07
N SER A 53 -4.07 -5.31 -10.78
CA SER A 53 -5.15 -5.59 -9.82
C SER A 53 -5.46 -4.41 -8.88
N ASP A 54 -5.98 -4.73 -7.69
CA ASP A 54 -6.25 -3.80 -6.59
C ASP A 54 -4.98 -3.14 -6.05
N ASP A 55 -3.83 -3.83 -6.09
CA ASP A 55 -2.50 -3.29 -5.75
C ASP A 55 -2.25 -1.95 -6.46
N SER A 56 -2.30 -1.96 -7.79
CA SER A 56 -2.06 -0.75 -8.60
C SER A 56 -3.23 0.22 -8.55
N SER A 57 -4.46 -0.28 -8.58
CA SER A 57 -5.66 0.58 -8.57
C SER A 57 -5.69 1.47 -7.32
N LEU A 58 -5.45 0.86 -6.15
CA LEU A 58 -5.41 1.59 -4.88
C LEU A 58 -4.14 2.45 -4.74
N THR A 59 -3.01 2.02 -5.32
CA THR A 59 -1.80 2.86 -5.44
C THR A 59 -2.09 4.14 -6.21
N PHE A 60 -2.75 4.05 -7.37
CA PHE A 60 -3.08 5.21 -8.20
C PHE A 60 -4.12 6.12 -7.54
N CYS A 61 -5.11 5.56 -6.85
CA CYS A 61 -6.03 6.33 -6.00
C CYS A 61 -5.27 7.16 -4.95
N LEU A 62 -4.30 6.56 -4.25
CA LEU A 62 -3.50 7.27 -3.25
C LEU A 62 -2.60 8.33 -3.91
N ALA A 63 -1.93 7.98 -5.02
CA ALA A 63 -1.06 8.89 -5.75
C ALA A 63 -1.81 10.12 -6.25
N GLU A 64 -2.99 9.93 -6.86
CA GLU A 64 -3.83 11.03 -7.36
C GLU A 64 -4.28 11.93 -6.21
N SER A 65 -4.71 11.35 -5.08
CA SER A 65 -5.12 12.12 -3.91
C SER A 65 -4.00 13.04 -3.41
N LEU A 66 -2.79 12.51 -3.30
CA LEU A 66 -1.62 13.25 -2.82
C LEU A 66 -1.22 14.42 -3.74
N THR A 67 -1.66 14.47 -5.00
CA THR A 67 -1.46 15.65 -5.85
C THR A 67 -2.24 16.88 -5.37
N GLY A 68 -3.32 16.67 -4.63
CA GLY A 68 -4.10 17.72 -3.96
C GLY A 68 -3.62 18.03 -2.53
N GLY A 69 -2.68 17.26 -2.00
CA GLY A 69 -2.20 17.34 -0.61
C GLY A 69 -2.58 16.12 0.23
N TYR A 70 -2.29 16.17 1.53
CA TYR A 70 -2.65 15.10 2.47
C TYR A 70 -4.09 15.26 2.94
N ASP A 71 -4.99 14.47 2.37
CA ASP A 71 -6.41 14.47 2.69
C ASP A 71 -6.98 13.05 2.78
N LEU A 72 -7.22 12.58 4.01
CA LEU A 72 -7.78 11.25 4.26
C LEU A 72 -9.20 11.08 3.70
N LYS A 73 -9.96 12.17 3.59
CA LYS A 73 -11.30 12.13 3.01
C LYS A 73 -11.21 11.84 1.52
N ASP A 74 -10.37 12.59 0.79
CA ASP A 74 -10.20 12.39 -0.66
C ASP A 74 -9.61 11.00 -0.97
N MET A 75 -8.63 10.53 -0.19
CA MET A 75 -8.11 9.15 -0.30
C MET A 75 -9.24 8.11 -0.14
N SER A 76 -10.08 8.29 0.88
CA SER A 76 -11.20 7.38 1.17
C SER A 76 -12.24 7.40 0.04
N GLU A 77 -12.63 8.59 -0.43
CA GLU A 77 -13.57 8.75 -1.55
C GLU A 77 -13.06 8.09 -2.83
N ARG A 78 -11.75 8.09 -3.07
CA ARG A 78 -11.13 7.43 -4.23
C ARG A 78 -11.14 5.91 -4.10
N PHE A 79 -10.87 5.37 -2.92
CA PHE A 79 -11.01 3.93 -2.68
C PHE A 79 -12.47 3.48 -2.83
N ILE A 80 -13.42 4.29 -2.37
CA ILE A 80 -14.86 4.04 -2.58
C ILE A 80 -15.19 4.07 -4.08
N LYS A 81 -14.71 5.08 -4.83
CA LYS A 81 -14.91 5.16 -6.29
C LYS A 81 -14.29 3.98 -7.03
N TRP A 82 -13.14 3.46 -6.58
CA TRP A 82 -12.56 2.26 -7.17
C TRP A 82 -13.52 1.08 -7.08
N VAL A 83 -14.09 0.82 -5.89
CA VAL A 83 -15.06 -0.27 -5.70
C VAL A 83 -16.38 -0.01 -6.43
N ASP A 84 -16.97 1.17 -6.25
CA ASP A 84 -18.33 1.47 -6.71
C ASP A 84 -18.41 1.80 -8.22
N GLN A 85 -17.31 2.29 -8.80
CA GLN A 85 -17.29 2.88 -10.16
C GLN A 85 -16.13 2.36 -11.01
N ALA A 86 -15.42 1.32 -10.56
CA ALA A 86 -14.25 0.75 -11.23
C ALA A 86 -13.15 1.78 -11.55
N TYR A 87 -13.06 2.84 -10.75
CA TYR A 87 -12.09 3.92 -10.92
C TYR A 87 -10.65 3.41 -10.79
N TRP A 88 -9.75 3.80 -11.69
CA TRP A 88 -8.36 3.29 -11.78
C TRP A 88 -8.20 1.78 -12.01
N THR A 89 -9.25 1.06 -12.40
CA THR A 89 -9.12 -0.34 -12.84
C THR A 89 -8.53 -0.43 -14.25
N ALA A 90 -7.94 -1.57 -14.57
CA ALA A 90 -7.34 -1.81 -15.89
C ALA A 90 -8.38 -1.91 -17.03
N HIS A 91 -9.59 -2.41 -16.75
CA HIS A 91 -10.62 -2.73 -17.75
C HIS A 91 -12.04 -2.36 -17.31
N ASP A 92 -12.21 -1.23 -16.60
CA ASP A 92 -13.50 -0.74 -16.10
C ASP A 92 -14.27 -1.77 -15.22
N GLN A 93 -13.53 -2.67 -14.56
CA GLN A 93 -14.08 -3.68 -13.66
C GLN A 93 -13.10 -4.02 -12.54
N VAL A 94 -13.61 -4.11 -11.32
CA VAL A 94 -12.90 -4.72 -10.18
C VAL A 94 -13.04 -6.24 -10.28
N PHE A 95 -11.91 -6.95 -10.37
CA PHE A 95 -11.88 -8.41 -10.44
C PHE A 95 -11.24 -9.09 -9.23
N ASP A 96 -10.51 -8.34 -8.42
CA ASP A 96 -9.92 -8.79 -7.18
C ASP A 96 -10.07 -7.71 -6.09
N ILE A 97 -10.32 -8.16 -4.87
CA ILE A 97 -10.39 -7.35 -3.66
C ILE A 97 -10.29 -8.25 -2.42
N GLY A 98 -9.27 -8.02 -1.60
CA GLY A 98 -9.16 -8.69 -0.31
C GLY A 98 -10.35 -8.42 0.62
N ILE A 99 -10.75 -9.42 1.41
CA ILE A 99 -11.90 -9.33 2.34
C ILE A 99 -11.74 -8.14 3.31
N THR A 100 -10.56 -7.97 3.90
CA THR A 100 -10.26 -6.85 4.83
C THR A 100 -10.42 -5.50 4.13
N THR A 101 -9.91 -5.37 2.90
CA THR A 101 -10.05 -4.16 2.07
C THR A 101 -11.52 -3.87 1.75
N SER A 102 -12.28 -4.87 1.33
CA SER A 102 -13.72 -4.74 1.02
C SER A 102 -14.54 -4.25 2.22
N ILE A 103 -14.33 -4.88 3.39
CA ILE A 103 -14.99 -4.47 4.65
C ILE A 103 -14.60 -3.05 5.02
N ALA A 104 -13.32 -2.70 4.90
CA ALA A 104 -12.84 -1.39 5.25
C ALA A 104 -13.39 -0.29 4.33
N ILE A 105 -13.46 -0.51 3.02
CA ILE A 105 -14.03 0.48 2.09
C ILE A 105 -15.53 0.68 2.36
N SER A 106 -16.25 -0.39 2.71
CA SER A 106 -17.65 -0.29 3.16
C SER A 106 -17.78 0.56 4.43
N ARG A 107 -16.83 0.42 5.38
CA ARG A 107 -16.74 1.25 6.59
C ARG A 107 -16.42 2.71 6.25
N LEU A 108 -15.45 2.96 5.36
CA LEU A 108 -15.10 4.32 4.91
C LEU A 108 -16.31 5.00 4.28
N LYS A 109 -17.06 4.30 3.43
CA LYS A 109 -18.28 4.83 2.82
C LYS A 109 -19.28 5.31 3.88
N ARG A 110 -19.53 4.49 4.90
CA ARG A 110 -20.38 4.89 6.04
C ARG A 110 -19.85 6.15 6.74
N ILE A 111 -18.55 6.21 7.03
CA ILE A 111 -17.94 7.39 7.69
C ILE A 111 -18.13 8.66 6.84
N ILE A 112 -17.93 8.56 5.52
CA ILE A 112 -18.12 9.67 4.58
C ILE A 112 -19.59 10.10 4.52
N ASP A 113 -20.52 9.15 4.45
CA ASP A 113 -21.96 9.41 4.41
C ASP A 113 -22.47 10.06 5.71
N GLU A 114 -21.92 9.67 6.86
CA GLU A 114 -22.23 10.24 8.19
C GLU A 114 -21.57 11.61 8.42
N GLY A 115 -20.52 11.93 7.66
CA GLY A 115 -19.79 13.20 7.77
C GLY A 115 -18.84 13.30 8.97
N ASP A 116 -18.56 12.18 9.66
CA ASP A 116 -17.62 12.15 10.80
C ASP A 116 -16.17 12.01 10.32
N LEU A 117 -15.61 13.09 9.78
CA LEU A 117 -14.26 13.06 9.20
C LEU A 117 -13.15 12.84 10.25
N ASP A 118 -13.42 13.14 11.52
CA ASP A 118 -12.47 12.86 12.61
C ASP A 118 -12.31 11.35 12.84
N GLU A 119 -13.34 10.56 12.51
CA GLU A 119 -13.32 9.10 12.60
C GLU A 119 -12.32 8.46 11.63
N LEU A 120 -12.00 9.11 10.50
CA LEU A 120 -10.98 8.61 9.55
C LEU A 120 -9.61 8.49 10.22
N LYS A 121 -9.22 9.47 11.03
CA LYS A 121 -7.93 9.46 11.75
C LYS A 121 -7.92 8.44 12.89
N LYS A 122 -9.05 8.29 13.59
CA LYS A 122 -9.20 7.35 14.72
C LYS A 122 -9.21 5.89 14.29
N GLN A 123 -9.31 5.58 12.99
CA GLN A 123 -9.25 4.20 12.52
C GLN A 123 -8.02 3.44 13.03
N LYS A 124 -6.89 4.14 13.22
CA LYS A 124 -5.65 3.54 13.75
C LYS A 124 -5.79 3.00 15.17
N ASP A 125 -6.72 3.55 15.95
CA ASP A 125 -6.96 3.19 17.36
C ASP A 125 -7.87 1.95 17.50
N TYR A 126 -8.47 1.46 16.41
CA TYR A 126 -9.40 0.32 16.39
C TYR A 126 -8.79 -0.94 15.76
N GLY A 127 -7.46 -1.06 15.78
CA GLY A 127 -6.74 -2.19 15.21
C GLY A 127 -7.10 -3.52 15.87
N GLU A 128 -7.48 -4.51 15.05
CA GLU A 128 -7.68 -5.89 15.48
C GLU A 128 -6.69 -6.81 14.76
N THR A 129 -6.31 -7.94 15.37
CA THR A 129 -5.28 -8.85 14.80
C THR A 129 -5.60 -9.30 13.36
N ARG A 130 -6.88 -9.40 12.98
CA ARG A 130 -7.32 -9.73 11.61
C ARG A 130 -7.05 -8.64 10.57
N ASP A 131 -6.76 -7.41 11.00
CA ASP A 131 -6.49 -6.25 10.14
C ASP A 131 -5.00 -6.17 9.74
N ASN A 132 -4.23 -7.25 9.86
CA ASN A 132 -2.77 -7.29 9.70
C ASN A 132 -2.28 -7.88 8.36
N SER A 133 -3.15 -8.00 7.35
CA SER A 133 -2.78 -8.45 6.01
C SER A 133 -2.05 -7.38 5.18
N ASN A 134 -1.62 -7.70 3.96
CA ASN A 134 -0.79 -6.85 3.11
C ASN A 134 -1.52 -5.65 2.46
N GLY A 135 -2.85 -5.53 2.61
CA GLY A 135 -3.65 -4.64 1.77
C GLY A 135 -3.37 -3.14 1.90
N SER A 136 -2.75 -2.68 2.99
CA SER A 136 -2.20 -1.32 3.06
C SER A 136 -0.78 -1.21 2.50
N LEU A 137 0.06 -2.22 2.75
CA LEU A 137 1.46 -2.28 2.30
C LEU A 137 1.57 -2.18 0.78
N MET A 138 0.74 -2.93 0.06
CA MET A 138 0.80 -3.02 -1.40
C MET A 138 0.59 -1.68 -2.11
N ARG A 139 -0.12 -0.73 -1.47
CA ARG A 139 -0.52 0.55 -2.05
C ARG A 139 0.21 1.78 -1.53
N ILE A 140 1.11 1.63 -0.55
CA ILE A 140 1.56 2.76 0.28
C ILE A 140 2.66 3.62 -0.35
N ILE A 141 3.36 3.14 -1.39
CA ILE A 141 4.56 3.82 -1.93
C ILE A 141 4.38 5.30 -2.31
N PRO A 142 3.22 5.78 -2.82
CA PRO A 142 3.06 7.20 -3.15
C PRO A 142 3.21 8.11 -1.94
N LEU A 143 2.89 7.63 -0.73
CA LEU A 143 2.99 8.39 0.51
C LEU A 143 4.44 8.80 0.81
N LEU A 144 5.44 8.03 0.36
CA LEU A 144 6.85 8.36 0.52
C LEU A 144 7.18 9.78 0.08
N PHE A 145 6.66 10.18 -1.08
CA PHE A 145 6.94 11.49 -1.68
C PHE A 145 6.29 12.65 -0.93
N HIS A 146 5.31 12.35 -0.07
CA HIS A 146 4.71 13.32 0.83
C HIS A 146 5.43 13.40 2.18
N ILE A 147 5.86 12.25 2.72
CA ILE A 147 6.42 12.17 4.08
C ILE A 147 7.94 12.38 4.15
N LYS A 148 8.66 12.20 3.04
CA LYS A 148 10.11 12.32 2.97
C LYS A 148 10.59 13.67 3.51
N GLY A 149 11.58 13.63 4.40
CA GLY A 149 12.16 14.81 5.05
C GLY A 149 11.43 15.29 6.31
N LYS A 150 10.30 14.68 6.69
CA LYS A 150 9.66 14.90 8.00
C LYS A 150 10.39 14.13 9.10
N PRO A 151 10.29 14.55 10.38
CA PRO A 151 10.72 13.75 11.52
C PRO A 151 10.10 12.34 11.51
N ILE A 152 10.85 11.32 11.92
CA ILE A 152 10.43 9.91 11.80
C ILE A 152 9.12 9.59 12.55
N ASN A 153 8.86 10.26 13.67
CA ASN A 153 7.59 10.14 14.39
C ASN A 153 6.41 10.68 13.56
N GLU A 154 6.57 11.85 12.92
CA GLU A 154 5.55 12.41 12.03
C GLU A 154 5.36 11.53 10.79
N GLN A 155 6.45 10.95 10.24
CA GLN A 155 6.36 9.98 9.15
C GLN A 155 5.49 8.77 9.55
N PHE A 156 5.75 8.17 10.71
CA PHE A 156 5.03 7.00 11.17
C PHE A 156 3.56 7.29 11.48
N ASP A 157 3.24 8.44 12.08
CA ASP A 157 1.86 8.86 12.33
C ASP A 157 1.05 8.94 11.02
N LEU A 158 1.61 9.56 9.98
CA LEU A 158 0.97 9.66 8.67
C LEU A 158 0.85 8.29 7.99
N VAL A 159 1.87 7.43 8.12
CA VAL A 159 1.83 6.06 7.60
C VAL A 159 0.72 5.25 8.27
N TRP A 160 0.56 5.36 9.59
CA TRP A 160 -0.45 4.62 10.30
C TRP A 160 -1.86 5.12 9.96
N GLU A 161 -2.07 6.44 9.89
CA GLU A 161 -3.34 7.01 9.44
C GLU A 161 -3.75 6.49 8.05
N VAL A 162 -2.84 6.52 7.07
CA VAL A 162 -3.13 6.04 5.70
C VAL A 162 -3.30 4.53 5.62
N SER A 163 -2.50 3.76 6.39
CA SER A 163 -2.68 2.31 6.51
C SER A 163 -4.06 1.99 7.07
N ALA A 164 -4.45 2.67 8.15
CA ALA A 164 -5.64 2.39 8.94
C ALA A 164 -6.96 2.68 8.21
N LEU A 165 -6.94 3.47 7.12
CA LEU A 165 -8.07 3.56 6.22
C LEU A 165 -8.59 2.18 5.81
N THR A 166 -7.67 1.22 5.60
CA THR A 166 -8.01 -0.17 5.28
C THR A 166 -7.59 -1.19 6.34
N HIS A 167 -6.36 -1.08 6.83
CA HIS A 167 -5.68 -2.04 7.68
C HIS A 167 -5.22 -1.34 8.95
N ARG A 168 -6.06 -1.43 9.98
CA ARG A 168 -5.95 -0.66 11.23
C ARG A 168 -4.84 -1.18 12.14
N HIS A 169 -4.46 -2.45 11.98
CA HIS A 169 -3.48 -3.09 12.87
C HIS A 169 -2.09 -2.47 12.74
N ILE A 170 -1.42 -2.30 13.88
CA ILE A 170 -0.11 -1.66 13.95
C ILE A 170 0.96 -2.40 13.16
N ARG A 171 0.95 -3.74 13.12
CA ARG A 171 1.86 -4.54 12.26
C ARG A 171 1.78 -4.15 10.78
N ALA A 172 0.58 -3.81 10.29
CA ALA A 172 0.42 -3.35 8.90
C ALA A 172 1.09 -1.99 8.70
N ALA A 173 0.92 -1.06 9.65
CA ALA A 173 1.60 0.24 9.63
C ALA A 173 3.12 0.12 9.77
N MET A 174 3.63 -0.75 10.67
CA MET A 174 5.05 -1.04 10.81
C MET A 174 5.64 -1.60 9.51
N SER A 175 4.94 -2.54 8.88
CA SER A 175 5.36 -3.11 7.58
C SER A 175 5.41 -2.04 6.49
N CYS A 176 4.40 -1.16 6.44
CA CYS A 176 4.41 0.00 5.54
C CYS A 176 5.63 0.90 5.81
N MET A 177 5.91 1.21 7.07
CA MET A 177 7.02 2.06 7.46
C MET A 177 8.38 1.46 7.05
N ILE A 178 8.59 0.17 7.28
CA ILE A 178 9.79 -0.56 6.83
C ILE A 178 9.96 -0.44 5.31
N TYR A 179 8.89 -0.67 4.55
CA TYR A 179 8.92 -0.58 3.09
C TYR A 179 9.24 0.84 2.62
N LEU A 180 8.58 1.84 3.19
CA LEU A 180 8.82 3.24 2.83
C LEU A 180 10.22 3.71 3.20
N LYS A 181 10.76 3.30 4.35
CA LYS A 181 12.13 3.63 4.74
C LYS A 181 13.17 2.97 3.85
N LEU A 182 12.97 1.71 3.48
CA LEU A 182 13.85 1.05 2.52
C LEU A 182 13.83 1.78 1.17
N ALA A 183 12.64 2.18 0.70
CA ALA A 183 12.50 2.96 -0.51
C ALA A 183 13.13 4.35 -0.40
N GLU A 184 12.99 5.04 0.75
CA GLU A 184 13.63 6.35 1.02
C GLU A 184 15.15 6.26 0.85
N LYS A 185 15.79 5.25 1.45
CA LYS A 185 17.23 5.01 1.36
C LYS A 185 17.69 4.74 -0.08
N LEU A 186 16.95 3.91 -0.82
CA LEU A 186 17.22 3.66 -2.23
C LEU A 186 17.05 4.93 -3.10
N LEU A 187 16.10 5.80 -2.77
CA LEU A 187 15.92 7.09 -3.44
C LEU A 187 17.07 8.06 -3.15
N GLU A 188 17.70 7.96 -1.99
CA GLU A 188 18.87 8.75 -1.59
C GLU A 188 20.16 8.29 -2.25
N GLY A 189 20.11 7.19 -3.00
CA GLY A 189 21.21 6.69 -3.83
C GLY A 189 22.04 5.61 -3.16
N GLU A 190 21.64 5.13 -1.99
CA GLU A 190 22.28 3.98 -1.35
C GLU A 190 22.12 2.70 -2.19
N ASN A 191 23.12 1.82 -2.11
CA ASN A 191 22.97 0.50 -2.70
C ASN A 191 22.06 -0.38 -1.82
N ARG A 192 21.59 -1.49 -2.37
CA ARG A 192 20.58 -2.36 -1.74
C ARG A 192 21.00 -2.90 -0.36
N ILE A 193 22.29 -3.17 -0.16
CA ILE A 193 22.79 -3.75 1.11
C ILE A 193 22.85 -2.68 2.18
N ASP A 194 23.39 -1.51 1.83
CA ASP A 194 23.49 -0.38 2.75
C ASP A 194 22.09 0.13 3.12
N ALA A 195 21.22 0.35 2.13
CA ALA A 195 19.83 0.76 2.34
C ALA A 195 19.07 -0.17 3.29
N TYR A 196 19.25 -1.49 3.14
CA TYR A 196 18.64 -2.47 4.04
C TYR A 196 19.23 -2.41 5.46
N THR A 197 20.55 -2.25 5.58
CA THR A 197 21.25 -2.22 6.86
C THR A 197 20.91 -0.94 7.64
N GLU A 198 20.94 0.20 6.97
CA GLU A 198 20.58 1.50 7.54
C GLU A 198 19.11 1.56 7.93
N MET A 199 18.20 1.16 7.02
CA MET A 199 16.77 1.09 7.33
C MET A 199 16.54 0.27 8.59
N ARG A 200 17.14 -0.92 8.71
CA ARG A 200 16.98 -1.77 9.90
C ARG A 200 17.48 -1.09 11.17
N SER A 201 18.62 -0.40 11.10
CA SER A 201 19.17 0.30 12.26
C SER A 201 18.30 1.47 12.71
N GLU A 202 17.89 2.32 11.76
CA GLU A 202 17.04 3.50 12.03
C GLU A 202 15.70 3.08 12.62
N ILE A 203 15.08 2.08 12.01
CA ILE A 203 13.78 1.58 12.41
C ILE A 203 13.85 0.84 13.75
N ALA A 204 14.89 0.03 14.00
CA ALA A 204 15.09 -0.60 15.32
C ALA A 204 15.31 0.43 16.42
N TYR A 205 16.06 1.52 16.14
CA TYR A 205 16.21 2.62 17.08
C TYR A 205 14.86 3.28 17.37
N PHE A 206 14.10 3.62 16.33
CA PHE A 206 12.80 4.26 16.45
C PHE A 206 11.78 3.42 17.22
N TRP A 207 11.75 2.11 17.02
CA TRP A 207 10.85 1.22 17.75
C TRP A 207 11.18 1.10 19.24
N ASN A 208 12.41 1.38 19.67
CA ASN A 208 12.73 1.47 21.10
C ASN A 208 12.21 2.77 21.74
N GLU A 209 11.86 3.77 20.94
CA GLU A 209 11.34 5.06 21.40
C GLU A 209 9.80 5.10 21.41
N ILE A 210 9.12 4.12 20.80
CA ILE A 210 7.66 3.99 20.80
C ILE A 210 7.22 2.98 21.86
N ASP A 211 6.23 3.36 22.67
CA ASP A 211 5.54 2.47 23.59
C ASP A 211 4.48 1.65 22.83
N PHE A 212 4.89 0.51 22.28
CA PHE A 212 3.97 -0.41 21.63
C PHE A 212 3.22 -1.26 22.68
N PRO A 213 1.99 -1.72 22.36
CA PRO A 213 1.32 -2.71 23.20
C PRO A 213 2.24 -3.93 23.41
N GLU A 214 2.31 -4.46 24.63
CA GLU A 214 3.20 -5.60 25.00
C GLU A 214 3.10 -6.84 24.10
N GLN A 215 2.01 -6.97 23.33
CA GLN A 215 1.72 -8.09 22.43
C GLN A 215 2.32 -7.92 21.02
N GLU A 216 2.93 -6.77 20.75
CA GLU A 216 3.43 -6.29 19.45
C GLU A 216 4.94 -6.04 19.49
#